data_AF-A0A9E7I0S3-F1
#
_entry.id   AF-A0A9E7I0S3-F1
#
_cell.length_a   1.000
_cell.length_b   1.000
_cell.length_c   1.000
_cell.angle_alpha   90.00
_cell.angle_beta   90.00
_cell.angle_gamma   90.00
#
_symmetry.space_group_name_H-M   'P 1'
#
loop_
_entity.id
_entity.type
_entity.pdbx_description
1 polymer ?
#
loop_
_entity_poly.entity_id
_entity_poly.type
_entity_poly.pdbx_seq_one_letter_code
_entity_poly.pdbx_strand_id
1 'polypeptide(L)'
;MASVPSVSFASPCRQAAERRLTFAGPALRGFRFEAPKSDAKKLEEWARAQTANSLIEFSTREGEVETILKDISERALSKGNFSYSRFFAIGLFRLLELANATEPTVLEKLCAALNINKRSVDRDLDVYRNLLSKLVQAKELLKEYVDREKKKREERSGSQKANEAITKCTGDFRSVTFKL
;
A
#
# COMPACT_ATOMS: atom_id res chain seq x y z
N MET A 1 18.52 -12.42 17.43
CA MET A 1 18.01 -12.32 16.04
C MET A 1 16.52 -12.01 16.13
N ALA A 2 16.15 -10.74 16.00
CA ALA A 2 14.74 -10.32 16.09
C ALA A 2 14.05 -10.61 14.75
N SER A 3 13.06 -11.50 14.78
CA SER A 3 12.17 -11.79 13.67
C SER A 3 11.32 -10.55 13.38
N VAL A 4 11.48 -9.97 12.19
CA VAL A 4 10.69 -8.84 11.71
C VAL A 4 9.29 -9.37 11.35
N PRO A 5 8.20 -8.86 11.94
CA PRO A 5 6.86 -9.29 11.56
C PRO A 5 6.56 -8.78 10.14
N SER A 6 6.17 -9.70 9.27
CA SER A 6 5.71 -9.45 7.91
C SER A 6 4.48 -8.54 7.95
N VAL A 7 4.70 -7.25 7.73
CA VAL A 7 3.63 -6.26 7.62
C VAL A 7 2.93 -6.49 6.28
N SER A 8 1.93 -7.38 6.29
CA SER A 8 1.04 -7.58 5.14
C SER A 8 0.28 -6.28 4.88
N PHE A 9 0.76 -5.53 3.88
CA PHE A 9 0.14 -4.30 3.36
C PHE A 9 -1.31 -4.51 2.88
N ALA A 10 -1.78 -5.75 2.79
CA ALA A 10 -3.08 -6.11 2.27
C ALA A 10 -4.25 -5.88 3.26
N SER A 11 -4.03 -5.91 4.58
CA SER A 11 -5.15 -5.99 5.53
C SER A 11 -5.99 -4.70 5.65
N PRO A 12 -5.43 -3.48 5.75
CA PRO A 12 -6.25 -2.27 5.86
C PRO A 12 -7.00 -1.94 4.56
N CYS A 13 -6.39 -2.21 3.40
CA CYS A 13 -7.02 -1.96 2.09
C CYS A 13 -8.09 -3.01 1.74
N ARG A 14 -7.92 -4.27 2.15
CA ARG A 14 -8.93 -5.33 1.99
C ARG A 14 -10.18 -5.04 2.83
N GLN A 15 -10.01 -4.58 4.07
CA GLN A 15 -11.13 -4.22 4.95
C GLN A 15 -11.90 -2.98 4.47
N ALA A 16 -11.21 -2.01 3.84
CA ALA A 16 -11.84 -0.83 3.25
C ALA A 16 -12.61 -1.13 1.95
N ALA A 17 -12.24 -2.19 1.22
CA ALA A 17 -12.95 -2.63 0.02
C ALA A 17 -14.26 -3.37 0.36
N GLU A 18 -14.30 -4.16 1.44
CA GLU A 18 -15.51 -4.88 1.87
C GLU A 18 -16.61 -3.95 2.40
N ARG A 19 -16.24 -2.81 3.01
CA ARG A 19 -17.21 -1.80 3.47
C ARG A 19 -17.75 -0.88 2.36
N ARG A 20 -17.29 -1.04 1.11
CA ARG A 20 -17.72 -0.21 -0.03
C ARG A 20 -19.04 -0.67 -0.68
N LEU A 21 -19.66 -1.72 -0.16
CA LEU A 21 -20.95 -2.23 -0.65
C LEU A 21 -22.17 -1.45 -0.13
N THR A 22 -22.02 -0.59 0.87
CA THR A 22 -23.15 0.19 1.41
C THR A 22 -23.17 1.67 1.00
N PHE A 23 -22.17 2.15 0.25
CA PHE A 23 -22.07 3.58 -0.14
C PHE A 23 -21.93 3.84 -1.65
N ALA A 24 -22.22 2.85 -2.49
CA ALA A 24 -22.22 3.02 -3.94
C ALA A 24 -23.65 3.30 -4.43
N GLY A 25 -23.99 4.57 -4.59
CA GLY A 25 -25.17 4.99 -5.34
C GLY A 25 -25.13 4.53 -6.80
N PRO A 26 -26.25 4.62 -7.55
CA PRO A 26 -26.43 4.03 -8.88
C PRO A 26 -25.44 4.49 -9.98
N ALA A 27 -24.60 5.49 -9.73
CA ALA A 27 -23.78 6.18 -10.73
C ALA A 27 -22.42 5.52 -11.05
N LEU A 28 -22.02 4.45 -10.36
CA LEU A 28 -20.72 3.77 -10.60
C LEU A 28 -20.84 2.35 -11.15
N ARG A 29 -21.95 2.02 -11.83
CA ARG A 29 -22.16 0.70 -12.45
C ARG A 29 -21.40 0.46 -13.76
N GLY A 30 -20.56 1.41 -14.21
CA GLY A 30 -19.88 1.34 -15.51
C GLY A 30 -18.38 1.00 -15.49
N PHE A 31 -17.68 1.07 -14.35
CA PHE A 31 -16.24 0.85 -14.30
C PHE A 31 -15.92 -0.54 -13.76
N ARG A 32 -15.93 -1.55 -14.64
CA ARG A 32 -15.50 -2.92 -14.32
C ARG A 32 -13.97 -2.96 -14.18
N PHE A 33 -13.46 -2.65 -12.99
CA PHE A 33 -12.04 -2.76 -12.61
C PHE A 33 -11.61 -4.21 -12.30
N GLU A 34 -12.23 -5.21 -12.92
CA GLU A 34 -12.00 -6.64 -12.61
C GLU A 34 -10.85 -7.23 -13.45
N ALA A 35 -10.72 -6.82 -14.72
CA ALA A 35 -9.70 -7.35 -15.64
C ALA A 35 -8.24 -7.07 -15.22
N PRO A 36 -7.86 -5.87 -14.70
CA PRO A 36 -6.47 -5.62 -14.30
C PRO A 36 -5.99 -6.49 -13.14
N LYS A 37 -6.93 -7.01 -12.31
CA LYS A 37 -6.58 -7.78 -11.10
C LYS A 37 -6.21 -9.22 -11.41
N SER A 38 -6.78 -9.83 -12.44
CA SER A 38 -6.41 -11.19 -12.87
C SER A 38 -5.02 -11.20 -13.48
N ASP A 39 -4.74 -10.23 -14.35
CA ASP A 39 -3.48 -10.18 -15.10
C ASP A 39 -2.32 -9.81 -14.18
N ALA A 40 -2.53 -8.87 -13.25
CA ALA A 40 -1.55 -8.56 -12.21
C ALA A 40 -1.22 -9.79 -11.36
N LYS A 41 -2.21 -10.61 -10.95
CA LYS A 41 -1.95 -11.83 -10.17
C LYS A 41 -1.14 -12.87 -10.93
N LYS A 42 -1.51 -13.12 -12.19
CA LYS A 42 -0.73 -14.03 -13.07
C LYS A 42 0.72 -13.57 -13.19
N LEU A 43 0.92 -12.27 -13.39
CA LEU A 43 2.24 -11.68 -13.50
C LEU A 43 3.03 -11.75 -12.18
N GLU A 44 2.36 -11.57 -11.02
CA GLU A 44 2.98 -11.74 -9.71
C GLU A 44 3.39 -13.19 -9.44
N GLU A 45 2.54 -14.16 -9.78
CA GLU A 45 2.83 -15.60 -9.63
C GLU A 45 4.00 -16.02 -10.53
N TRP A 46 4.01 -15.55 -11.78
CA TRP A 46 5.12 -15.76 -12.71
C TRP A 46 6.43 -15.17 -12.17
N ALA A 47 6.42 -13.93 -11.68
CA ALA A 47 7.61 -13.28 -11.15
C ALA A 47 8.20 -14.01 -9.93
N ARG A 48 7.34 -14.55 -9.05
CA ARG A 48 7.79 -15.35 -7.88
C ARG A 48 8.45 -16.66 -8.26
N ALA A 49 8.06 -17.26 -9.38
CA ALA A 49 8.65 -18.50 -9.89
C ALA A 49 9.97 -18.27 -10.63
N GLN A 50 10.37 -17.01 -10.83
CA GLN A 50 11.45 -16.63 -11.72
C GLN A 50 12.72 -16.21 -10.94
N THR A 51 13.86 -16.32 -11.61
CA THR A 51 15.17 -15.85 -11.12
C THR A 51 15.61 -14.63 -11.92
N ALA A 52 16.59 -13.88 -11.42
CA ALA A 52 17.09 -12.66 -12.08
C ALA A 52 17.43 -12.87 -13.57
N ASN A 53 18.09 -13.97 -13.90
CA ASN A 53 18.51 -14.28 -15.28
C ASN A 53 17.31 -14.65 -16.15
N SER A 54 16.43 -15.50 -15.64
CA SER A 54 15.27 -15.94 -16.42
C SER A 54 14.24 -14.81 -16.61
N LEU A 55 14.22 -13.80 -15.74
CA LEU A 55 13.43 -12.58 -15.90
C LEU A 55 13.95 -11.72 -17.06
N ILE A 56 15.27 -11.63 -17.23
CA ILE A 56 15.91 -10.87 -18.33
C ILE A 56 15.77 -11.61 -19.65
N GLU A 57 15.91 -12.94 -19.63
CA GLU A 57 15.84 -13.81 -20.81
C GLU A 57 14.40 -14.18 -21.20
N PHE A 58 13.42 -13.31 -20.92
CA PHE A 58 12.03 -13.55 -21.32
C PHE A 58 11.87 -13.68 -22.85
N SER A 59 12.78 -13.08 -23.62
CA SER A 59 12.76 -13.10 -25.10
C SER A 59 13.00 -14.51 -25.68
N THR A 60 13.76 -15.36 -24.99
CA THR A 60 14.11 -16.72 -25.47
C THR A 60 13.12 -17.78 -25.00
N ARG A 61 12.26 -17.44 -24.04
CA ARG A 61 11.30 -18.34 -23.41
C ARG A 61 9.91 -18.22 -24.02
N GLU A 62 9.11 -19.27 -23.86
CA GLU A 62 7.73 -19.32 -24.35
C GLU A 62 6.78 -19.48 -23.16
N GLY A 63 5.80 -18.58 -23.10
CA GLY A 63 4.79 -18.54 -22.04
C GLY A 63 3.84 -17.37 -22.25
N GLU A 64 2.69 -17.38 -21.57
CA GLU A 64 1.66 -16.34 -21.71
C GLU A 64 2.22 -14.97 -21.33
N VAL A 65 2.93 -14.90 -20.20
CA VAL A 65 3.54 -13.66 -19.68
C VAL A 65 4.71 -13.21 -20.56
N GLU A 66 5.58 -14.13 -20.95
CA GLU A 66 6.72 -13.87 -21.82
C GLU A 66 6.27 -13.31 -23.17
N THR A 67 5.18 -13.84 -23.74
CA THR A 67 4.61 -13.35 -25.00
C THR A 67 4.12 -11.90 -24.87
N ILE A 68 3.48 -11.56 -23.76
CA ILE A 68 3.04 -10.19 -23.46
C ILE A 68 4.25 -9.26 -23.32
N LEU A 69 5.30 -9.70 -22.62
CA LEU A 69 6.54 -8.91 -22.46
C LEU A 69 7.26 -8.70 -23.80
N LYS A 70 7.27 -9.71 -24.69
CA LYS A 70 7.81 -9.58 -26.06
C LYS A 70 7.01 -8.57 -26.88
N ASP A 71 5.68 -8.68 -26.89
CA ASP A 71 4.78 -7.74 -27.57
C ASP A 71 4.96 -6.29 -27.05
N ILE A 72 5.14 -6.11 -25.73
CA ILE A 72 5.50 -4.82 -25.15
C ILE A 72 6.86 -4.32 -25.67
N SER A 73 7.89 -5.17 -25.69
CA SER A 73 9.22 -4.79 -26.16
C SER A 73 9.25 -4.40 -27.63
N GLU A 74 8.46 -5.07 -28.47
CA GLU A 74 8.31 -4.77 -29.91
C GLU A 74 7.52 -3.47 -30.12
N ARG A 75 6.48 -3.23 -29.32
CA ARG A 75 5.73 -1.96 -29.31
C ARG A 75 6.55 -0.79 -28.79
N ALA A 76 7.47 -1.02 -27.86
CA ALA A 76 8.40 0.00 -27.38
C ALA A 76 9.45 0.35 -28.44
N LEU A 77 9.85 -0.62 -29.26
CA LEU A 77 10.77 -0.43 -30.38
C LEU A 77 10.10 0.27 -31.58
N SER A 78 8.86 -0.10 -31.90
CA SER A 78 8.10 0.54 -32.97
C SER A 78 7.63 1.94 -32.54
N LYS A 79 7.90 2.95 -33.37
CA LYS A 79 7.70 4.39 -33.06
C LYS A 79 6.24 4.83 -32.81
N GLY A 80 5.30 3.93 -32.61
CA GLY A 80 3.91 4.32 -32.40
C GLY A 80 3.09 3.19 -31.82
N ASN A 81 3.11 3.05 -30.48
CA ASN A 81 1.93 2.77 -29.64
C ASN A 81 2.27 2.46 -28.17
N PHE A 82 3.54 2.30 -27.79
CA PHE A 82 3.88 2.13 -26.37
C PHE A 82 3.90 3.46 -25.62
N SER A 83 2.88 3.70 -24.80
CA SER A 83 2.83 4.84 -23.88
C SER A 83 3.45 4.44 -22.54
N TYR A 84 4.64 4.95 -22.29
CA TYR A 84 5.28 4.79 -20.99
C TYR A 84 4.47 5.50 -19.91
N SER A 85 4.22 4.81 -18.80
CA SER A 85 3.51 5.34 -17.63
C SER A 85 4.36 5.15 -16.38
N ARG A 86 4.25 6.09 -15.43
CA ARG A 86 4.91 5.97 -14.13
C ARG A 86 4.56 4.67 -13.40
N PHE A 87 3.34 4.16 -13.58
CA PHE A 87 2.91 2.88 -13.01
C PHE A 87 3.65 1.69 -13.63
N PHE A 88 4.13 1.81 -14.87
CA PHE A 88 4.96 0.80 -15.52
C PHE A 88 6.31 0.66 -14.80
N ALA A 89 6.96 1.78 -14.45
CA ALA A 89 8.20 1.79 -13.67
C ALA A 89 8.03 1.07 -12.31
N ILE A 90 6.95 1.40 -11.61
CA ILE A 90 6.61 0.79 -10.31
C ILE A 90 6.33 -0.71 -10.48
N GLY A 91 5.66 -1.09 -11.58
CA GLY A 91 5.40 -2.48 -11.94
C GLY A 91 6.69 -3.28 -12.16
N LEU A 92 7.66 -2.75 -12.92
CA LEU A 92 8.97 -3.40 -13.10
C LEU A 92 9.69 -3.63 -11.78
N PHE A 93 9.70 -2.61 -10.91
CA PHE A 93 10.30 -2.73 -9.59
C PHE A 93 9.61 -3.81 -8.74
N ARG A 94 8.29 -3.89 -8.81
CA ARG A 94 7.51 -4.93 -8.13
C ARG A 94 7.86 -6.33 -8.63
N LEU A 95 8.09 -6.51 -9.92
CA LEU A 95 8.52 -7.81 -10.48
C LEU A 95 9.90 -8.21 -9.96
N LEU A 96 10.85 -7.26 -9.94
CA LEU A 96 12.20 -7.50 -9.41
C LEU A 96 12.18 -7.84 -7.92
N GLU A 97 11.32 -7.18 -7.14
CA GLU A 97 11.13 -7.48 -5.71
C GLU A 97 10.61 -8.91 -5.51
N LEU A 98 9.64 -9.35 -6.31
CA LEU A 98 9.07 -10.69 -6.22
C LEU A 98 10.05 -11.79 -6.66
N ALA A 99 10.90 -11.50 -7.65
CA ALA A 99 11.98 -12.40 -8.09
C ALA A 99 13.24 -12.31 -7.19
N ASN A 100 13.21 -11.51 -6.13
CA ASN A 100 14.34 -11.23 -5.23
C ASN A 100 15.61 -10.80 -5.99
N ALA A 101 15.44 -10.03 -7.05
CA ALA A 101 16.47 -9.63 -8.01
C ALA A 101 16.62 -8.09 -8.06
N THR A 102 16.72 -7.45 -6.90
CA THR A 102 16.73 -5.99 -6.74
C THR A 102 18.08 -5.33 -7.07
N GLU A 103 18.98 -6.06 -7.71
CA GLU A 103 20.28 -5.55 -8.13
C GLU A 103 20.14 -4.52 -9.26
N PRO A 104 20.86 -3.38 -9.20
CA PRO A 104 20.76 -2.33 -10.21
C PRO A 104 21.15 -2.82 -11.60
N THR A 105 22.07 -3.78 -11.68
CA THR A 105 22.51 -4.40 -12.95
C THR A 105 21.42 -5.22 -13.62
N VAL A 106 20.51 -5.82 -12.83
CA VAL A 106 19.39 -6.62 -13.37
C VAL A 106 18.34 -5.68 -13.94
N LEU A 107 18.05 -4.58 -13.25
CA LEU A 107 17.14 -3.55 -13.74
C LEU A 107 17.62 -2.95 -15.07
N GLU A 108 18.93 -2.67 -15.18
CA GLU A 108 19.53 -2.18 -16.42
C GLU A 108 19.33 -3.14 -17.59
N LYS A 109 19.64 -4.44 -17.38
CA LYS A 109 19.47 -5.47 -18.39
C LYS A 109 18.01 -5.68 -18.77
N LEU A 110 17.09 -5.63 -17.80
CA LEU A 110 15.65 -5.75 -18.03
C LEU A 110 15.11 -4.56 -18.83
N CYS A 111 15.53 -3.33 -18.50
CA CYS A 111 15.15 -2.14 -19.27
C CYS A 111 15.67 -2.20 -20.70
N ALA A 112 16.90 -2.71 -20.90
CA ALA A 112 17.47 -2.92 -22.23
C ALA A 112 16.67 -3.97 -23.02
N ALA A 113 16.33 -5.10 -22.42
CA ALA A 113 15.53 -6.15 -23.06
C ALA A 113 14.12 -5.67 -23.43
N LEU A 114 13.53 -4.76 -22.65
CA LEU A 114 12.22 -4.16 -22.92
C LEU A 114 12.27 -2.93 -23.84
N ASN A 115 13.45 -2.46 -24.25
CA ASN A 115 13.65 -1.23 -25.02
C ASN A 115 13.13 0.04 -24.33
N ILE A 116 13.29 0.14 -23.01
CA ILE A 116 12.79 1.26 -22.21
C ILE A 116 13.95 2.10 -21.67
N ASN A 117 13.74 3.42 -21.64
CA ASN A 117 14.75 4.35 -21.13
C ASN A 117 14.93 4.20 -19.61
N LYS A 118 16.08 3.65 -19.20
CA LYS A 118 16.49 3.50 -17.79
C LYS A 118 16.38 4.82 -17.00
N ARG A 119 16.78 5.95 -17.58
CA ARG A 119 16.75 7.26 -16.91
C ARG A 119 15.34 7.68 -16.51
N SER A 120 14.34 7.34 -17.33
CA SER A 120 12.94 7.62 -17.01
C SER A 120 12.45 6.76 -15.86
N VAL A 121 12.84 5.47 -15.85
CA VAL A 121 12.53 4.52 -14.78
C VAL A 121 13.14 4.97 -13.46
N ASP A 122 14.44 5.27 -13.43
CA ASP A 122 15.14 5.72 -12.21
C ASP A 122 14.46 6.97 -11.61
N ARG A 123 14.15 7.96 -12.46
CA ARG A 123 13.46 9.19 -12.04
C ARG A 123 12.09 8.89 -11.41
N ASP A 124 11.30 8.02 -12.03
CA ASP A 124 9.97 7.69 -11.53
C ASP A 124 10.02 6.85 -10.25
N LEU A 125 11.03 6.00 -10.08
CA LEU A 125 11.28 5.27 -8.84
C LEU A 125 11.69 6.21 -7.69
N ASP A 126 12.53 7.21 -7.97
CA ASP A 126 12.88 8.23 -6.98
C ASP A 126 11.66 9.04 -6.55
N VAL A 127 10.81 9.45 -7.50
CA VAL A 127 9.54 10.13 -7.20
C VAL A 127 8.64 9.24 -6.33
N TYR A 128 8.54 7.95 -6.65
CA TYR A 128 7.74 6.99 -5.88
C TYR A 128 8.26 6.82 -4.45
N ARG A 129 9.58 6.67 -4.26
CA ARG A 129 10.20 6.58 -2.93
C ARG A 129 9.97 7.84 -2.10
N ASN A 130 10.09 9.01 -2.72
CA ASN A 130 9.83 10.29 -2.08
C ASN A 130 8.36 10.43 -1.67
N LEU A 131 7.43 9.96 -2.51
CA LEU A 131 6.01 9.95 -2.19
C LEU A 131 5.70 9.03 -1.00
N LEU A 132 6.26 7.81 -0.99
CA LEU A 132 6.10 6.87 0.12
C LEU A 132 6.61 7.45 1.44
N SER A 133 7.75 8.13 1.42
CA SER A 133 8.33 8.77 2.61
C SER A 133 7.40 9.82 3.20
N LYS A 134 6.75 10.64 2.35
CA LYS A 134 5.76 11.63 2.79
C LYS A 134 4.50 11.00 3.39
N LEU A 135 4.03 9.90 2.82
CA LEU A 135 2.85 9.17 3.33
C LEU A 135 3.14 8.50 4.67
N VAL A 136 4.34 7.95 4.86
CA VAL A 136 4.76 7.37 6.14
C VAL A 136 4.82 8.46 7.22
N GLN A 137 5.43 9.60 6.92
CA GLN A 137 5.45 10.75 7.85
C GLN A 137 4.03 11.22 8.21
N ALA A 138 3.14 11.37 7.23
CA ALA A 138 1.75 11.75 7.49
C ALA A 138 1.00 10.72 8.35
N LYS A 139 1.25 9.42 8.13
CA LYS A 139 0.68 8.33 8.91
C LYS A 139 1.14 8.36 10.36
N GLU A 140 2.42 8.65 10.61
CA GLU A 140 2.98 8.77 11.96
C GLU A 140 2.38 9.97 12.70
N LEU A 141 2.29 11.14 12.05
CA LEU A 141 1.65 12.33 12.64
C LEU A 141 0.19 12.08 13.01
N LEU A 142 -0.56 11.39 12.14
CA LEU A 142 -1.96 11.02 12.42
C LEU A 142 -2.06 10.02 13.57
N LYS A 143 -1.14 9.06 13.65
CA LYS A 143 -1.09 8.10 14.77
C LYS A 143 -0.84 8.82 16.09
N GLU A 144 0.14 9.72 16.14
CA GLU A 144 0.40 10.55 17.32
C GLU A 144 -0.79 11.44 17.69
N TYR A 145 -1.48 12.02 16.70
CA TYR A 145 -2.67 12.82 16.94
C TYR A 145 -3.78 11.99 17.58
N VAL A 146 -4.07 10.81 17.03
CA VAL A 146 -5.08 9.89 17.57
C VAL A 146 -4.72 9.44 18.98
N ASP A 147 -3.46 9.11 19.24
CA ASP A 147 -3.01 8.67 20.56
C ASP A 147 -3.07 9.80 21.60
N ARG A 148 -2.75 11.04 21.21
CA ARG A 148 -2.95 12.24 22.06
C ARG A 148 -4.42 12.52 22.33
N GLU A 149 -5.29 12.39 21.34
CA GLU A 149 -6.74 12.61 21.52
C GLU A 149 -7.39 11.52 22.40
N LYS A 150 -6.92 10.28 22.31
CA LYS A 150 -7.33 9.20 23.24
C LYS A 150 -6.90 9.51 24.67
N LYS A 151 -5.65 9.93 24.88
CA LYS A 151 -5.15 10.33 26.21
C LYS A 151 -5.95 11.49 26.80
N LYS A 152 -6.26 12.52 26.01
CA LYS A 152 -7.12 13.64 26.44
C LYS A 152 -8.57 13.21 26.75
N ARG A 153 -9.11 12.22 26.05
CA ARG A 153 -10.44 11.65 26.35
C ARG A 153 -10.44 10.81 27.63
N GLU A 154 -9.39 10.03 27.84
CA GLU A 154 -9.20 9.25 29.07
C GLU A 154 -9.09 10.17 30.30
N GLU A 155 -8.31 11.25 30.20
CA GLU A 155 -8.19 12.26 31.27
C GLU A 155 -9.52 12.96 31.58
N ARG A 156 -10.32 13.31 30.54
CA ARG A 156 -11.66 13.89 30.73
C ARG A 156 -12.65 12.91 31.35
N SER A 157 -12.66 11.65 30.92
CA SER A 157 -13.54 10.62 31.51
C SER A 157 -13.14 10.22 32.94
N GLY A 158 -11.84 10.25 33.26
CA GLY A 158 -11.34 10.05 34.63
C GLY A 158 -11.72 11.20 35.58
N SER A 159 -11.62 12.45 35.09
CA SER A 159 -12.02 13.63 35.87
C SER A 159 -13.54 13.73 36.10
N GLN A 160 -14.38 13.27 35.15
CA GLN A 160 -15.83 13.17 35.37
C GLN A 160 -16.19 12.11 36.42
N LYS A 161 -15.53 10.94 36.42
CA LYS A 161 -15.72 9.93 37.47
C LYS A 161 -15.26 10.41 38.85
N ALA A 162 -14.18 11.20 38.92
CA ALA A 162 -13.72 11.80 40.16
C ALA A 162 -14.68 12.87 40.69
N ASN A 163 -15.23 13.73 39.81
CA ASN A 163 -16.23 14.74 40.20
C ASN A 163 -17.58 14.12 40.62
N GLU A 164 -18.03 13.04 39.98
CA GLU A 164 -19.23 12.31 40.41
C GLU A 164 -19.06 11.64 41.79
N ALA A 165 -17.86 11.13 42.10
CA ALA A 165 -17.55 10.56 43.41
C ALA A 165 -17.53 11.63 44.52
N ILE A 166 -16.96 12.81 44.25
CA ILE A 166 -16.95 13.92 45.21
C ILE A 166 -18.37 14.42 45.49
N THR A 167 -19.21 14.54 44.45
CA THR A 167 -20.60 15.01 44.61
C THR A 167 -21.44 14.04 45.48
N LYS A 168 -21.20 12.73 45.40
CA LYS A 168 -21.82 11.72 46.28
C LYS A 168 -21.38 11.83 47.74
N CYS A 169 -20.11 12.10 48.01
CA CYS A 169 -19.60 12.19 49.39
C CYS A 169 -20.04 13.46 50.14
N THR A 170 -20.36 14.56 49.43
CA THR A 170 -20.86 15.80 50.06
C THR A 170 -22.36 15.78 50.38
N GLY A 171 -23.12 14.79 49.89
CA GLY A 171 -24.57 14.69 50.09
C GLY A 171 -25.01 14.17 51.47
N ASP A 172 -24.12 13.52 52.22
CA ASP A 172 -24.48 12.77 53.44
C ASP A 172 -24.26 13.51 54.77
N PHE A 173 -23.83 14.79 54.77
CA PHE A 173 -23.50 15.52 56.01
C PHE A 173 -24.52 16.60 56.45
N ARG A 174 -25.79 16.50 56.06
CA ARG A 174 -26.84 17.42 56.54
C ARG A 174 -28.16 16.73 56.87
N SER A 175 -28.17 15.88 57.91
CA SER A 175 -29.31 15.77 58.84
C SER A 175 -29.05 14.72 59.92
N VAL A 176 -28.40 15.10 61.01
CA VAL A 176 -28.69 14.48 62.31
C VAL A 176 -29.23 15.59 63.19
N THR A 177 -30.54 15.83 63.07
CA THR A 177 -31.29 16.69 63.98
C THR A 177 -31.32 15.98 65.32
N PHE A 178 -30.54 16.47 66.28
CA PHE A 178 -30.66 16.09 67.69
C PHE A 178 -32.06 16.49 68.17
N LYS A 179 -32.86 15.54 68.65
CA LYS A 179 -34.13 15.81 69.32
C LYS A 179 -34.16 15.06 70.64
N LEU A 180 -34.06 15.86 71.71
CA LEU A 180 -34.26 15.62 73.15
C LEU A 180 -33.41 14.54 73.81
#